data_AF-A0A9E2A9J0-F1
#
_entry.id   AF-A0A9E2A9J0-F1
#
_cell.length_a   1.000
_cell.length_b   1.000
_cell.length_c   1.000
_cell.angle_alpha   90.00
_cell.angle_beta   90.00
_cell.angle_gamma   90.00
#
_symmetry.space_group_name_H-M   'P 1'
#
loop_
_entity.id
_entity.type
_entity.pdbx_description
1 polymer ?
#
loop_
_entity_poly.entity_id
_entity_poly.type
_entity_poly.pdbx_seq_one_letter_code
_entity_poly.pdbx_strand_id
1 'polypeptide(L)'
;IAPGLGNYYEIDTEDILHENEGRSYEDGSASWVPLDSNPAPENIAAHVEGYSLGNLHPDFSASGVNGGDILLTQDQLECLVEFINFADADPKFYFQSIFEDSNPVEYVINSGASATAGRTFYETNCLRCHGEPATNANGALPEGGFVSYLRQDGAYSEFVHHARWGIPGTIMTRSALGSPGSQNMIDLMLYLQQIPGDDFLVSAGISGSWWNPDRSGEGFQVDIGAGGIVVVAMYTYDTLGNQMWLWGSGTFFEDRIVVDAYLTDGAMYGEAFDPLAVNRYHWGTLTLVFETCYRGRAELLPRPEYALEFEAMTIPLTRLIDPIACEGGQTTSIE
;
A
#
# COMPACT_ATOMS: atom_id res chain seq x y z
N ILE A 1 18.61 -6.34 30.37
CA ILE A 1 19.65 -6.15 29.35
C ILE A 1 20.22 -7.52 29.00
N ALA A 2 19.77 -8.11 27.88
CA ALA A 2 20.30 -9.41 27.43
C ALA A 2 21.65 -9.18 26.72
N PRO A 3 22.71 -9.95 27.05
CA PRO A 3 24.03 -9.76 26.46
C PRO A 3 24.09 -10.42 25.08
N GLY A 4 24.49 -9.67 24.05
CA GLY A 4 24.79 -10.24 22.72
C GLY A 4 24.31 -9.43 21.51
N LEU A 5 23.63 -8.32 21.71
CA LEU A 5 23.20 -7.41 20.65
C LEU A 5 24.21 -6.25 20.59
N GLY A 6 25.03 -6.20 19.53
CA GLY A 6 26.09 -5.19 19.35
C GLY A 6 25.57 -3.75 19.42
N ASN A 7 26.47 -2.78 19.59
CA ASN A 7 26.20 -1.34 19.81
C ASN A 7 24.93 -0.83 19.08
N TYR A 8 23.78 -0.90 19.75
CA TYR A 8 22.62 -0.12 19.38
C TYR A 8 22.90 1.31 19.87
N TYR A 9 22.67 2.29 19.03
CA TYR A 9 22.55 3.67 19.48
C TYR A 9 21.40 3.71 20.49
N GLU A 10 21.72 4.06 21.74
CA GLU A 10 20.72 4.21 22.81
C GLU A 10 20.24 5.65 22.76
N ILE A 11 18.96 5.84 22.44
CA ILE A 11 18.34 7.16 22.33
C ILE A 11 18.32 7.79 23.72
N ASP A 12 18.71 9.05 23.85
CA ASP A 12 18.61 9.81 25.08
C ASP A 12 17.58 10.95 24.99
N THR A 13 17.51 11.79 26.02
CA THR A 13 16.55 12.89 26.05
C THR A 13 16.86 13.99 25.05
N GLU A 14 18.13 14.20 24.70
CA GLU A 14 18.55 15.19 23.71
C GLU A 14 18.10 14.73 22.32
N ASP A 15 18.24 13.42 22.05
CA ASP A 15 17.71 12.76 20.85
C ASP A 15 16.19 12.80 20.75
N ILE A 16 15.44 12.86 21.87
CA ILE A 16 13.98 13.03 21.82
C ILE A 16 13.61 14.48 21.54
N LEU A 17 14.31 15.43 22.18
CA LEU A 17 13.95 16.84 22.12
C LEU A 17 14.26 17.45 20.76
N HIS A 18 15.31 16.99 20.07
CA HIS A 18 15.76 17.57 18.78
C HIS A 18 15.88 19.10 18.83
N GLU A 19 16.34 19.64 19.97
CA GLU A 19 16.36 21.08 20.22
C GLU A 19 17.21 21.81 19.15
N ASN A 20 16.57 22.67 18.36
CA ASN A 20 17.16 23.39 17.22
C ASN A 20 17.53 22.53 15.99
N GLU A 21 17.18 21.23 15.99
CA GLU A 21 17.47 20.31 14.89
C GLU A 21 16.19 19.73 14.25
N GLY A 22 15.05 19.72 14.96
CA GLY A 22 13.76 19.25 14.45
C GLY A 22 12.91 20.36 13.79
N ARG A 23 11.84 19.98 13.07
CA ARG A 23 10.90 20.94 12.44
C ARG A 23 9.82 21.42 13.40
N SER A 24 9.36 22.66 13.22
CA SER A 24 8.08 23.14 13.76
C SER A 24 6.91 22.78 12.82
N TYR A 25 5.65 22.84 13.32
CA TYR A 25 4.47 22.66 12.45
C TYR A 25 4.38 23.73 11.35
N GLU A 26 4.90 24.94 11.61
CA GLU A 26 4.84 26.07 10.68
C GLU A 26 5.75 25.88 9.47
N ASP A 27 6.80 25.07 9.60
CA ASP A 27 7.77 24.82 8.53
C ASP A 27 7.22 23.90 7.42
N GLY A 28 6.10 23.21 7.67
CA GLY A 28 5.49 22.24 6.75
C GLY A 28 6.28 20.92 6.62
N SER A 29 5.93 20.09 5.64
CA SER A 29 6.51 18.76 5.40
C SER A 29 7.53 18.68 4.25
N ALA A 30 7.92 19.82 3.67
CA ALA A 30 8.87 19.84 2.55
C ALA A 30 10.32 19.58 3.01
N SER A 31 11.31 19.62 2.11
CA SER A 31 12.72 19.66 2.50
C SER A 31 13.14 21.06 2.97
N TRP A 32 14.11 21.17 3.88
CA TRP A 32 14.76 22.44 4.30
C TRP A 32 15.56 23.07 3.15
N VAL A 33 16.03 22.22 2.23
CA VAL A 33 16.81 22.63 1.07
C VAL A 33 15.88 22.59 -0.13
N PRO A 34 15.58 23.70 -0.82
CA PRO A 34 14.77 23.64 -2.04
C PRO A 34 15.50 22.88 -3.16
N LEU A 35 14.73 22.19 -4.01
CA LEU A 35 15.26 21.56 -5.21
C LEU A 35 15.42 22.63 -6.29
N ASP A 36 16.63 22.80 -6.82
CA ASP A 36 16.89 23.77 -7.88
C ASP A 36 16.16 23.37 -9.18
N SER A 37 15.92 24.32 -10.08
CA SER A 37 15.28 24.05 -11.38
C SER A 37 16.09 23.11 -12.28
N ASN A 38 17.39 22.96 -12.02
CA ASN A 38 18.28 21.99 -12.66
C ASN A 38 19.30 21.50 -11.61
N PRO A 39 18.91 20.55 -10.74
CA PRO A 39 19.63 20.27 -9.52
C PRO A 39 20.90 19.46 -9.80
N ALA A 40 22.01 19.89 -9.22
CA ALA A 40 23.23 19.10 -9.17
C ALA A 40 23.05 17.90 -8.21
N PRO A 41 23.82 16.81 -8.35
CA PRO A 41 23.74 15.66 -7.43
C PRO A 41 23.84 16.05 -5.95
N GLU A 42 24.61 17.08 -5.63
CA GLU A 42 24.77 17.60 -4.27
C GLU A 42 23.50 18.30 -3.76
N ASN A 43 22.78 19.05 -4.62
CA ASN A 43 21.49 19.65 -4.25
C ASN A 43 20.41 18.58 -4.06
N ILE A 44 20.42 17.52 -4.88
CA ILE A 44 19.50 16.38 -4.69
C ILE A 44 19.78 15.70 -3.36
N ALA A 45 21.05 15.39 -3.04
CA ALA A 45 21.41 14.76 -1.79
C ALA A 45 21.02 15.62 -0.57
N ALA A 46 21.33 16.93 -0.62
CA ALA A 46 20.96 17.86 0.45
C ALA A 46 19.44 18.06 0.58
N HIS A 47 18.69 18.00 -0.53
CA HIS A 47 17.24 18.03 -0.52
C HIS A 47 16.64 16.78 0.14
N VAL A 48 17.17 15.59 -0.18
CA VAL A 48 16.73 14.34 0.45
C VAL A 48 17.08 14.34 1.95
N GLU A 49 18.28 14.77 2.31
CA GLU A 49 18.72 14.88 3.70
C GLU A 49 17.90 15.91 4.50
N GLY A 50 17.61 17.06 3.90
CA GLY A 50 16.73 18.08 4.49
C GLY A 50 15.25 17.66 4.59
N TYR A 51 14.87 16.58 3.91
CA TYR A 51 13.57 15.93 4.11
C TYR A 51 13.64 14.95 5.29
N SER A 52 14.68 14.13 5.39
CA SER A 52 14.77 13.09 6.42
C SER A 52 15.11 13.60 7.82
N LEU A 53 16.04 14.55 7.97
CA LEU A 53 16.51 14.99 9.29
C LEU A 53 15.42 15.68 10.13
N GLY A 54 14.59 16.53 9.52
CA GLY A 54 13.60 17.34 10.24
C GLY A 54 12.16 16.82 10.17
N ASN A 55 11.76 16.07 9.14
CA ASN A 55 10.38 15.57 9.02
C ASN A 55 10.14 14.27 9.79
N LEU A 56 11.19 13.50 10.11
CA LEU A 56 11.07 12.23 10.81
C LEU A 56 11.10 12.37 12.34
N HIS A 57 11.52 13.53 12.85
CA HIS A 57 11.40 13.88 14.27
C HIS A 57 11.16 15.39 14.46
N PRO A 58 9.97 15.78 14.96
CA PRO A 58 9.70 17.18 15.29
C PRO A 58 10.51 17.63 16.53
N ASP A 59 10.84 18.92 16.61
CA ASP A 59 11.50 19.50 17.81
C ASP A 59 10.48 19.55 18.96
N PHE A 60 10.70 18.76 20.02
CA PHE A 60 9.83 18.69 21.19
C PHE A 60 10.31 19.55 22.37
N SER A 61 11.32 20.40 22.16
CA SER A 61 11.82 21.36 23.14
C SER A 61 10.84 22.50 23.40
N ALA A 62 11.20 23.34 24.39
CA ALA A 62 10.45 24.55 24.72
C ALA A 62 10.44 25.61 23.60
N SER A 63 11.38 25.53 22.64
CA SER A 63 11.42 26.36 21.44
C SER A 63 10.86 25.66 20.20
N GLY A 64 10.55 24.38 20.31
CA GLY A 64 10.06 23.55 19.23
C GLY A 64 8.56 23.62 19.01
N VAL A 65 8.02 22.58 18.40
CA VAL A 65 6.63 22.39 17.98
C VAL A 65 5.64 22.62 19.11
N ASN A 66 5.97 22.17 20.31
CA ASN A 66 5.12 22.25 21.50
C ASN A 66 5.49 23.42 22.43
N GLY A 67 6.38 24.32 22.02
CA GLY A 67 6.87 25.43 22.86
C GLY A 67 5.78 26.38 23.38
N GLY A 68 4.65 26.45 22.67
CA GLY A 68 3.46 27.21 23.06
C GLY A 68 2.33 26.39 23.71
N ASP A 69 2.52 25.09 23.92
CA ASP A 69 1.50 24.15 24.42
C ASP A 69 2.05 23.32 25.60
N ILE A 70 1.57 22.08 25.77
CA ILE A 70 2.01 21.15 26.80
C ILE A 70 3.37 20.56 26.40
N LEU A 71 4.40 20.94 27.13
CA LEU A 71 5.71 20.29 27.07
C LEU A 71 5.73 19.00 27.89
N LEU A 72 6.49 18.01 27.43
CA LEU A 72 6.76 16.79 28.19
C LEU A 72 7.49 17.16 29.49
N THR A 73 7.04 16.60 30.61
CA THR A 73 7.83 16.68 31.85
C THR A 73 9.09 15.84 31.72
N GLN A 74 10.09 16.10 32.58
CA GLN A 74 11.31 15.29 32.64
C GLN A 74 11.00 13.80 32.80
N ASP A 75 10.08 13.45 33.70
CA ASP A 75 9.65 12.06 33.91
C ASP A 75 9.03 11.45 32.63
N GLN A 76 8.28 12.23 31.84
CA GLN A 76 7.69 11.75 30.58
C GLN A 76 8.75 11.55 29.49
N LEU A 77 9.75 12.43 29.42
CA LEU A 77 10.90 12.27 28.51
C LEU A 77 11.68 11.00 28.86
N GLU A 78 11.96 10.76 30.14
CA GLU A 78 12.64 9.56 30.61
C GLU A 78 11.83 8.29 30.31
N CYS A 79 10.51 8.31 30.52
CA CYS A 79 9.64 7.19 30.13
C CYS A 79 9.63 6.94 28.62
N LEU A 80 9.69 7.99 27.79
CA LEU A 80 9.73 7.86 26.34
C LEU A 80 11.07 7.28 25.88
N VAL A 81 12.18 7.76 26.44
CA VAL A 81 13.52 7.20 26.23
C VAL A 81 13.54 5.71 26.59
N GLU A 82 13.01 5.34 27.75
CA GLU A 82 12.92 3.93 28.15
C GLU A 82 12.07 3.11 27.18
N PHE A 83 10.94 3.66 26.71
CA PHE A 83 10.06 3.00 25.76
C PHE A 83 10.70 2.78 24.39
N ILE A 84 11.36 3.78 23.82
CA ILE A 84 11.98 3.65 22.49
C ILE A 84 13.16 2.67 22.53
N ASN A 85 13.95 2.71 23.61
CA ASN A 85 15.03 1.75 23.82
C ASN A 85 14.55 0.36 24.28
N PHE A 86 13.26 0.19 24.56
CA PHE A 86 12.71 -1.10 24.87
C PHE A 86 12.80 -1.99 23.63
N ALA A 87 13.60 -3.06 23.69
CA ALA A 87 13.90 -3.89 22.51
C ALA A 87 12.64 -4.33 21.73
N ASP A 88 11.56 -4.64 22.44
CA ASP A 88 10.30 -5.09 21.83
C ASP A 88 9.48 -3.97 21.16
N ALA A 89 9.93 -2.71 21.24
CA ALA A 89 9.40 -1.58 20.49
C ALA A 89 10.05 -1.44 19.10
N ASP A 90 11.16 -2.14 18.82
CA ASP A 90 11.82 -2.06 17.51
C ASP A 90 10.94 -2.67 16.40
N PRO A 91 10.66 -1.93 15.30
CA PRO A 91 9.81 -2.38 14.20
C PRO A 91 10.26 -3.71 13.57
N LYS A 92 11.55 -4.07 13.64
CA LYS A 92 12.12 -5.31 13.07
C LYS A 92 11.56 -6.58 13.71
N PHE A 93 11.02 -6.48 14.93
CA PHE A 93 10.33 -7.62 15.55
C PHE A 93 8.95 -7.89 14.91
N TYR A 94 8.38 -6.90 14.22
CA TYR A 94 7.07 -7.00 13.59
C TYR A 94 7.16 -7.21 12.08
N PHE A 95 8.08 -6.51 11.42
CA PHE A 95 8.19 -6.46 9.97
C PHE A 95 9.56 -6.95 9.52
N GLN A 96 9.55 -7.81 8.49
CA GLN A 96 10.76 -8.22 7.79
C GLN A 96 11.28 -7.10 6.88
N SER A 97 10.36 -6.37 6.25
CA SER A 97 10.63 -5.22 5.40
C SER A 97 9.46 -4.24 5.45
N ILE A 98 9.75 -2.96 5.24
CA ILE A 98 8.76 -1.90 5.04
C ILE A 98 9.18 -1.17 3.76
N PHE A 99 8.27 -1.04 2.79
CA PHE A 99 8.52 -0.32 1.55
C PHE A 99 7.78 1.02 1.60
N GLU A 100 8.50 2.04 2.07
CA GLU A 100 7.98 3.40 2.31
C GLU A 100 7.67 4.15 1.00
N ASP A 101 8.23 3.71 -0.13
CA ASP A 101 7.97 4.31 -1.46
C ASP A 101 6.65 3.83 -2.09
N SER A 102 5.99 2.84 -1.48
CA SER A 102 4.67 2.35 -1.92
C SER A 102 3.55 3.26 -1.40
N ASN A 103 2.44 3.37 -2.14
CA ASN A 103 1.25 4.09 -1.71
C ASN A 103 -0.01 3.23 -1.93
N PRO A 104 -0.61 2.65 -0.87
CA PRO A 104 -0.20 2.76 0.54
C PRO A 104 1.16 2.08 0.82
N VAL A 105 1.81 2.47 1.94
CA VAL A 105 3.06 1.85 2.40
C VAL A 105 2.88 0.34 2.54
N GLU A 106 3.83 -0.43 2.00
CA GLU A 106 3.75 -1.90 2.01
C GLU A 106 4.55 -2.47 3.17
N TYR A 107 3.93 -3.37 3.94
CA TYR A 107 4.54 -4.03 5.10
C TYR A 107 4.67 -5.53 4.85
N VAL A 108 5.88 -6.05 4.94
CA VAL A 108 6.13 -7.50 4.95
C VAL A 108 6.18 -7.94 6.40
N ILE A 109 5.15 -8.65 6.85
CA ILE A 109 5.07 -9.19 8.23
C ILE A 109 6.22 -10.18 8.44
N ASN A 110 6.81 -10.17 9.65
CA ASN A 110 7.89 -11.07 10.02
C ASN A 110 7.52 -12.54 9.75
N SER A 111 8.41 -13.28 9.09
CA SER A 111 8.18 -14.67 8.65
C SER A 111 7.95 -15.67 9.80
N GLY A 112 8.22 -15.28 11.05
CA GLY A 112 7.90 -16.08 12.23
C GLY A 112 6.41 -16.11 12.60
N ALA A 113 5.54 -15.42 11.85
CA ALA A 113 4.11 -15.32 12.13
C ALA A 113 3.32 -16.61 11.85
N SER A 114 2.27 -16.83 12.63
CA SER A 114 1.31 -17.94 12.50
C SER A 114 -0.12 -17.43 12.53
N ALA A 115 -0.81 -17.50 11.39
CA ALA A 115 -2.21 -17.09 11.28
C ALA A 115 -3.14 -17.90 12.21
N THR A 116 -2.82 -19.17 12.46
CA THR A 116 -3.58 -19.99 13.41
C THR A 116 -3.45 -19.46 14.84
N ALA A 117 -2.23 -19.09 15.27
CA ALA A 117 -2.03 -18.48 16.58
C ALA A 117 -2.68 -17.09 16.67
N GLY A 118 -2.64 -16.32 15.58
CA GLY A 118 -3.27 -15.00 15.47
C GLY A 118 -4.78 -15.07 15.64
N ARG A 119 -5.41 -16.04 14.99
CA ARG A 119 -6.84 -16.33 15.18
C ARG A 119 -7.17 -16.64 16.64
N THR A 120 -6.42 -17.54 17.27
CA THR A 120 -6.63 -17.88 18.69
C THR A 120 -6.47 -16.66 19.59
N PHE A 121 -5.47 -15.82 19.31
CA PHE A 121 -5.26 -14.57 20.04
C PHE A 121 -6.46 -13.61 19.87
N TYR A 122 -6.95 -13.43 18.63
CA TYR A 122 -8.11 -12.59 18.33
C TYR A 122 -9.37 -13.06 19.06
N GLU A 123 -9.70 -14.35 18.95
CA GLU A 123 -10.87 -14.96 19.59
C GLU A 123 -10.83 -14.78 21.13
N THR A 124 -9.63 -14.83 21.71
CA THR A 124 -9.43 -14.72 23.16
C THR A 124 -9.50 -13.28 23.66
N ASN A 125 -8.86 -12.34 22.97
CA ASN A 125 -8.60 -11.00 23.51
C ASN A 125 -9.36 -9.87 22.80
N CYS A 126 -9.73 -10.04 21.53
CA CYS A 126 -10.26 -8.96 20.68
C CYS A 126 -11.76 -9.11 20.41
N LEU A 127 -12.20 -10.35 20.14
CA LEU A 127 -13.55 -10.68 19.65
C LEU A 127 -14.68 -10.10 20.52
N ARG A 128 -14.53 -10.16 21.85
CA ARG A 128 -15.56 -9.65 22.79
C ARG A 128 -15.88 -8.17 22.59
N CYS A 129 -14.88 -7.37 22.21
CA CYS A 129 -15.03 -5.92 22.08
C CYS A 129 -15.20 -5.47 20.63
N HIS A 130 -14.65 -6.22 19.66
CA HIS A 130 -14.64 -5.81 18.25
C HIS A 130 -15.59 -6.62 17.35
N GLY A 131 -16.10 -7.76 17.80
CA GLY A 131 -16.90 -8.65 16.96
C GLY A 131 -16.08 -9.36 15.88
N GLU A 132 -16.72 -9.80 14.81
CA GLU A 132 -16.04 -10.47 13.70
C GLU A 132 -15.07 -9.50 12.99
N PRO A 133 -13.88 -9.94 12.57
CA PRO A 133 -12.83 -9.04 12.07
C PRO A 133 -13.22 -8.16 10.87
N ALA A 134 -14.08 -8.66 10.00
CA ALA A 134 -14.56 -7.96 8.80
C ALA A 134 -15.80 -7.07 9.09
N THR A 135 -16.12 -6.83 10.36
CA THR A 135 -17.32 -6.07 10.75
C THR A 135 -16.97 -4.94 11.69
N ASN A 136 -17.73 -3.85 11.64
CA ASN A 136 -17.62 -2.75 12.58
C ASN A 136 -18.60 -2.91 13.75
N ALA A 137 -18.47 -3.98 14.54
CA ALA A 137 -19.49 -4.31 15.54
C ALA A 137 -19.59 -3.27 16.68
N ASN A 138 -18.52 -2.53 16.96
CA ASN A 138 -18.46 -1.56 18.06
C ASN A 138 -18.50 -0.09 17.60
N GLY A 139 -18.54 0.17 16.29
CA GLY A 139 -18.53 1.52 15.72
C GLY A 139 -17.18 2.24 15.80
N ALA A 140 -16.12 1.59 16.30
CA ALA A 140 -14.80 2.21 16.49
C ALA A 140 -13.88 2.05 15.27
N LEU A 141 -14.21 1.15 14.35
CA LEU A 141 -13.47 0.89 13.12
C LEU A 141 -14.23 1.45 11.90
N PRO A 142 -13.61 1.52 10.72
CA PRO A 142 -14.34 1.73 9.47
C PRO A 142 -15.36 0.63 9.20
N GLU A 143 -16.30 0.89 8.27
CA GLU A 143 -17.09 -0.20 7.67
C GLU A 143 -16.14 -1.26 7.07
N GLY A 144 -16.44 -2.55 7.27
CA GLY A 144 -15.52 -3.66 6.97
C GLY A 144 -14.47 -3.95 8.06
N GLY A 145 -14.53 -3.27 9.21
CA GLY A 145 -13.80 -3.64 10.44
C GLY A 145 -12.28 -3.53 10.33
N PHE A 146 -11.57 -4.46 10.96
CA PHE A 146 -10.11 -4.51 10.94
C PHE A 146 -9.55 -4.75 9.54
N VAL A 147 -10.27 -5.52 8.71
CA VAL A 147 -9.84 -5.81 7.34
C VAL A 147 -9.77 -4.53 6.52
N SER A 148 -10.77 -3.66 6.63
CA SER A 148 -10.76 -2.37 5.93
C SER A 148 -9.81 -1.35 6.57
N TYR A 149 -9.64 -1.38 7.89
CA TYR A 149 -8.68 -0.52 8.58
C TYR A 149 -7.24 -0.79 8.14
N LEU A 150 -6.80 -2.06 8.10
CA LEU A 150 -5.42 -2.43 7.78
C LEU A 150 -4.98 -2.12 6.34
N ARG A 151 -5.92 -1.79 5.45
CA ARG A 151 -5.64 -1.41 4.06
C ARG A 151 -5.33 0.09 3.89
N GLN A 152 -5.51 0.87 4.95
CA GLN A 152 -5.19 2.28 4.92
C GLN A 152 -3.67 2.48 4.99
N ASP A 153 -3.21 3.61 4.45
CA ASP A 153 -1.81 3.98 4.50
C ASP A 153 -1.31 4.08 5.95
N GLY A 154 -0.14 3.47 6.23
CA GLY A 154 0.43 3.43 7.58
C GLY A 154 -0.28 2.54 8.62
N ALA A 155 -1.40 1.89 8.26
CA ALA A 155 -2.29 1.26 9.22
C ALA A 155 -1.67 0.08 9.99
N TYR A 156 -0.76 -0.67 9.38
CA TYR A 156 -0.11 -1.79 10.07
C TYR A 156 0.76 -1.35 11.25
N SER A 157 1.53 -0.26 11.11
CA SER A 157 2.32 0.28 12.21
C SER A 157 1.44 0.83 13.34
N GLU A 158 0.38 1.57 12.99
CA GLU A 158 -0.57 2.11 13.97
C GLU A 158 -1.32 0.97 14.70
N PHE A 159 -1.79 -0.02 13.94
CA PHE A 159 -2.48 -1.20 14.44
C PHE A 159 -1.65 -1.91 15.50
N VAL A 160 -0.38 -2.23 15.21
CA VAL A 160 0.49 -2.94 16.15
C VAL A 160 0.68 -2.14 17.42
N HIS A 161 0.89 -0.82 17.31
CA HIS A 161 1.07 0.03 18.47
C HIS A 161 -0.17 -0.01 19.38
N HIS A 162 -1.35 0.18 18.82
CA HIS A 162 -2.62 0.13 19.56
C HIS A 162 -2.96 -1.25 20.11
N ALA A 163 -2.84 -2.30 19.30
CA ALA A 163 -3.12 -3.68 19.70
C ALA A 163 -2.12 -4.19 20.75
N ARG A 164 -0.95 -3.55 20.87
CA ARG A 164 0.06 -3.94 21.84
C ARG A 164 0.02 -3.17 23.15
N TRP A 165 -0.08 -1.86 23.05
CA TRP A 165 0.06 -0.94 24.18
C TRP A 165 -1.28 -0.43 24.69
N GLY A 166 -2.33 -0.60 23.89
CA GLY A 166 -3.63 -0.06 24.16
C GLY A 166 -3.79 1.37 23.65
N ILE A 167 -5.01 1.89 23.78
CA ILE A 167 -5.38 3.24 23.37
C ILE A 167 -5.76 4.04 24.61
N PRO A 168 -5.00 5.10 24.97
CA PRO A 168 -5.31 5.95 26.11
C PRO A 168 -6.76 6.47 26.08
N GLY A 169 -7.41 6.49 27.24
CA GLY A 169 -8.80 6.97 27.38
C GLY A 169 -9.86 5.98 26.89
N THR A 170 -9.49 4.75 26.51
CA THR A 170 -10.43 3.70 26.08
C THR A 170 -10.39 2.46 26.96
N ILE A 171 -11.29 1.51 26.70
CA ILE A 171 -11.26 0.18 27.34
C ILE A 171 -10.13 -0.72 26.81
N MET A 172 -9.50 -0.38 25.68
CA MET A 172 -8.38 -1.12 25.11
C MET A 172 -7.11 -0.81 25.88
N THR A 173 -7.00 -1.34 27.09
CA THR A 173 -5.78 -1.27 27.89
C THR A 173 -4.86 -2.44 27.55
N ARG A 174 -3.55 -2.29 27.75
CA ARG A 174 -2.59 -3.39 27.59
C ARG A 174 -3.00 -4.66 28.36
N SER A 175 -3.54 -4.51 29.57
CA SER A 175 -4.02 -5.64 30.36
C SER A 175 -5.28 -6.27 29.79
N ALA A 176 -6.23 -5.47 29.27
CA ALA A 176 -7.42 -5.97 28.60
C ALA A 176 -7.11 -6.76 27.33
N LEU A 177 -5.99 -6.44 26.66
CA LEU A 177 -5.46 -7.12 25.48
C LEU A 177 -4.64 -8.38 25.82
N GLY A 178 -4.52 -8.74 27.10
CA GLY A 178 -3.73 -9.90 27.53
C GLY A 178 -2.22 -9.63 27.63
N SER A 179 -1.80 -8.37 27.65
CA SER A 179 -0.38 -7.93 27.70
C SER A 179 0.49 -8.55 26.59
N PRO A 180 0.13 -8.36 25.31
CA PRO A 180 0.72 -9.08 24.20
C PRO A 180 2.22 -8.81 23.97
N GLY A 181 2.88 -9.87 23.50
CA GLY A 181 4.24 -9.90 22.96
C GLY A 181 4.32 -9.50 21.48
N SER A 182 5.53 -9.38 20.93
CA SER A 182 5.74 -9.13 19.49
C SER A 182 5.22 -10.29 18.66
N GLN A 183 5.46 -11.51 19.12
CA GLN A 183 4.93 -12.72 18.50
C GLN A 183 3.41 -12.68 18.34
N ASN A 184 2.68 -12.21 19.36
CA ASN A 184 1.22 -12.11 19.27
C ASN A 184 0.78 -11.11 18.20
N MET A 185 1.53 -10.03 18.01
CA MET A 185 1.20 -9.00 17.01
C MET A 185 1.46 -9.48 15.59
N ILE A 186 2.58 -10.14 15.31
CA ILE A 186 2.86 -10.68 13.97
C ILE A 186 1.88 -11.79 13.60
N ASP A 187 1.51 -12.64 14.56
CA ASP A 187 0.51 -13.68 14.38
C ASP A 187 -0.86 -13.06 14.07
N LEU A 188 -1.27 -12.05 14.85
CA LEU A 188 -2.54 -11.36 14.71
C LEU A 188 -2.64 -10.61 13.37
N MET A 189 -1.61 -9.85 12.99
CA MET A 189 -1.58 -9.15 11.71
C MET A 189 -1.68 -10.12 10.54
N LEU A 190 -0.95 -11.25 10.58
CA LEU A 190 -1.00 -12.24 9.51
C LEU A 190 -2.40 -12.88 9.41
N TYR A 191 -3.01 -13.19 10.55
CA TYR A 191 -4.39 -13.68 10.58
C TYR A 191 -5.34 -12.69 9.91
N LEU A 192 -5.31 -11.41 10.31
CA LEU A 192 -6.20 -10.38 9.79
C LEU A 192 -5.95 -10.10 8.29
N GLN A 193 -4.70 -10.14 7.84
CA GLN A 193 -4.32 -9.98 6.42
C GLN A 193 -4.89 -11.10 5.53
N GLN A 194 -5.05 -12.32 6.08
CA GLN A 194 -5.58 -13.47 5.34
C GLN A 194 -7.10 -13.50 5.28
N ILE A 195 -7.79 -12.62 6.01
CA ILE A 195 -9.25 -12.52 5.95
C ILE A 195 -9.60 -11.81 4.65
N PRO A 196 -10.37 -12.45 3.75
CA PRO A 196 -10.88 -11.77 2.58
C PRO A 196 -11.72 -10.57 3.05
N GLY A 197 -11.41 -9.37 2.56
CA GLY A 197 -12.36 -8.27 2.67
C GLY A 197 -13.59 -8.53 1.81
N ASP A 198 -14.58 -7.65 1.91
CA ASP A 198 -15.71 -7.66 0.97
C ASP A 198 -15.26 -7.31 -0.47
N ASP A 199 -14.03 -6.82 -0.64
CA ASP A 199 -13.41 -6.58 -1.94
C ASP A 199 -12.72 -7.82 -2.49
N PHE A 200 -12.96 -8.05 -3.78
CA PHE A 200 -12.37 -9.12 -4.57
C PHE A 200 -10.85 -8.95 -4.69
N LEU A 201 -10.07 -10.01 -4.43
CA LEU A 201 -8.62 -9.98 -4.58
C LEU A 201 -8.19 -10.53 -5.95
N VAL A 202 -7.38 -9.75 -6.66
CA VAL A 202 -6.70 -10.18 -7.88
C VAL A 202 -5.76 -11.32 -7.54
N SER A 203 -5.92 -12.41 -8.28
CA SER A 203 -5.06 -13.57 -8.26
C SER A 203 -4.74 -13.98 -9.69
N ALA A 204 -3.85 -14.96 -9.89
CA ALA A 204 -3.59 -15.53 -11.21
C ALA A 204 -4.87 -15.97 -11.94
N GLY A 205 -5.95 -16.25 -11.20
CA GLY A 205 -7.27 -16.60 -11.71
C GLY A 205 -8.03 -15.50 -12.45
N ILE A 206 -7.56 -14.25 -12.39
CA ILE A 206 -8.12 -13.14 -13.20
C ILE A 206 -7.64 -13.16 -14.65
N SER A 207 -6.54 -13.87 -14.94
CA SER A 207 -5.99 -13.94 -16.29
C SER A 207 -7.04 -14.40 -17.32
N GLY A 208 -7.13 -13.70 -18.45
CA GLY A 208 -8.09 -14.00 -19.51
C GLY A 208 -8.52 -12.78 -20.30
N SER A 209 -9.56 -12.99 -21.11
CA SER A 209 -10.12 -11.96 -21.98
C SER A 209 -11.34 -11.31 -21.33
N TRP A 210 -11.28 -9.99 -21.22
CA TRP A 210 -12.29 -9.12 -20.61
C TRP A 210 -12.80 -8.12 -21.65
N TRP A 211 -14.09 -7.85 -21.67
CA TRP A 211 -14.68 -7.02 -22.73
C TRP A 211 -16.00 -6.38 -22.27
N ASN A 212 -16.52 -5.44 -23.05
CA ASN A 212 -17.84 -4.86 -22.82
C ASN A 212 -18.81 -5.27 -23.95
N PRO A 213 -19.94 -5.93 -23.66
CA PRO A 213 -20.94 -6.31 -24.65
C PRO A 213 -21.45 -5.18 -25.53
N ASP A 214 -21.62 -3.98 -24.97
CA ASP A 214 -22.08 -2.79 -25.69
C ASP A 214 -20.98 -2.18 -26.57
N ARG A 215 -19.73 -2.67 -26.43
CA ARG A 215 -18.55 -2.25 -27.20
C ARG A 215 -17.86 -3.45 -27.89
N SER A 216 -18.65 -4.41 -28.35
CA SER A 216 -18.14 -5.59 -29.04
C SER A 216 -17.23 -5.22 -30.22
N GLY A 217 -16.02 -5.79 -30.25
CA GLY A 217 -14.94 -5.42 -31.16
C GLY A 217 -13.75 -4.77 -30.47
N GLU A 218 -13.91 -4.36 -29.21
CA GLU A 218 -12.85 -3.92 -28.30
C GLU A 218 -12.72 -4.91 -27.13
N GLY A 219 -11.59 -4.87 -26.43
CA GLY A 219 -11.42 -5.69 -25.23
C GLY A 219 -10.01 -5.65 -24.66
N PHE A 220 -9.82 -6.40 -23.57
CA PHE A 220 -8.59 -6.49 -22.80
C PHE A 220 -8.17 -7.96 -22.70
N GLN A 221 -6.90 -8.24 -22.93
CA GLN A 221 -6.24 -9.45 -22.51
C GLN A 221 -5.43 -9.13 -21.25
N VAL A 222 -5.64 -9.89 -20.18
CA VAL A 222 -4.94 -9.75 -18.92
C VAL A 222 -4.22 -11.05 -18.64
N ASP A 223 -2.91 -10.99 -18.38
CA ASP A 223 -2.11 -12.14 -18.03
C ASP A 223 -1.34 -11.87 -16.74
N ILE A 224 -1.57 -12.68 -15.71
CA ILE A 224 -0.88 -12.58 -14.42
C ILE A 224 0.12 -13.74 -14.33
N GLY A 225 1.40 -13.39 -14.32
CA GLY A 225 2.53 -14.30 -14.24
C GLY A 225 3.00 -14.57 -12.81
N ALA A 226 3.98 -15.46 -12.70
CA ALA A 226 4.66 -15.72 -11.42
C ALA A 226 5.34 -14.45 -10.89
N GLY A 227 5.37 -14.29 -9.56
CA GLY A 227 6.01 -13.14 -8.92
C GLY A 227 5.20 -11.83 -9.01
N GLY A 228 3.91 -11.89 -9.32
CA GLY A 228 3.03 -10.72 -9.31
C GLY A 228 3.10 -9.84 -10.57
N ILE A 229 3.86 -10.28 -11.59
CA ILE A 229 4.00 -9.55 -12.86
C ILE A 229 2.69 -9.67 -13.65
N VAL A 230 2.21 -8.54 -14.14
CA VAL A 230 1.02 -8.46 -14.98
C VAL A 230 1.38 -7.92 -16.35
N VAL A 231 0.78 -8.47 -17.39
CA VAL A 231 0.74 -7.90 -18.73
C VAL A 231 -0.71 -7.65 -19.11
N VAL A 232 -0.99 -6.45 -19.61
CA VAL A 232 -2.31 -6.09 -20.14
C VAL A 232 -2.15 -5.63 -21.58
N ALA A 233 -3.01 -6.14 -22.46
CA ALA A 233 -3.19 -5.62 -23.81
C ALA A 233 -4.64 -5.19 -24.00
N MET A 234 -4.86 -3.95 -24.44
CA MET A 234 -6.17 -3.48 -24.90
C MET A 234 -6.20 -3.48 -26.42
N TYR A 235 -7.26 -4.00 -27.00
CA TYR A 235 -7.58 -3.93 -28.42
C TYR A 235 -8.70 -2.92 -28.62
N THR A 236 -8.46 -1.89 -29.43
CA THR A 236 -9.39 -0.76 -29.64
C THR A 236 -9.16 -0.10 -31.01
N TYR A 237 -9.71 1.09 -31.22
CA TYR A 237 -9.64 1.84 -32.47
C TYR A 237 -9.20 3.28 -32.23
N ASP A 238 -8.43 3.84 -33.17
CA ASP A 238 -8.07 5.25 -33.15
C ASP A 238 -9.25 6.15 -33.57
N THR A 239 -9.04 7.47 -33.55
CA THR A 239 -10.04 8.47 -33.93
C THR A 239 -10.42 8.44 -35.41
N LEU A 240 -9.70 7.70 -36.24
CA LEU A 240 -9.94 7.50 -37.67
C LEU A 240 -10.60 6.14 -37.97
N GLY A 241 -10.82 5.32 -36.94
CA GLY A 241 -11.40 3.98 -37.06
C GLY A 241 -10.41 2.88 -37.45
N ASN A 242 -9.10 3.14 -37.40
CA ASN A 242 -8.09 2.09 -37.59
C ASN A 242 -7.93 1.29 -36.30
N GLN A 243 -7.63 -0.01 -36.43
CA GLN A 243 -7.32 -0.85 -35.29
C GLN A 243 -6.03 -0.39 -34.62
N MET A 244 -6.07 -0.31 -33.29
CA MET A 244 -4.91 -0.04 -32.45
C MET A 244 -4.88 -1.00 -31.27
N TRP A 245 -3.68 -1.23 -30.75
CA TRP A 245 -3.51 -1.93 -29.48
C TRP A 245 -2.66 -1.10 -28.54
N LEU A 246 -3.04 -1.12 -27.27
CA LEU A 246 -2.23 -0.60 -26.18
C LEU A 246 -1.71 -1.80 -25.40
N TRP A 247 -0.46 -1.77 -24.99
CA TRP A 247 0.11 -2.84 -24.17
C TRP A 247 0.91 -2.24 -23.03
N GLY A 248 0.88 -2.90 -21.87
CA GLY A 248 1.57 -2.45 -20.68
C GLY A 248 1.90 -3.63 -19.78
N SER A 249 2.88 -3.44 -18.91
CA SER A 249 3.22 -4.40 -17.87
C SER A 249 3.40 -3.68 -16.54
N GLY A 250 3.05 -4.34 -15.45
CA GLY A 250 3.14 -3.79 -14.11
C GLY A 250 2.93 -4.85 -13.05
N THR A 251 2.38 -4.43 -11.91
CA THR A 251 2.00 -5.29 -10.79
C THR A 251 0.51 -5.12 -10.49
N PHE A 252 -0.02 -5.97 -9.63
CA PHE A 252 -1.37 -5.81 -9.08
C PHE A 252 -1.31 -5.60 -7.58
N PHE A 253 -2.29 -4.89 -7.05
CA PHE A 253 -2.48 -4.68 -5.62
C PHE A 253 -3.96 -4.87 -5.32
N GLU A 254 -4.28 -5.73 -4.35
CA GLU A 254 -5.66 -6.04 -3.96
C GLU A 254 -6.57 -6.34 -5.15
N ASP A 255 -7.53 -5.46 -5.45
CA ASP A 255 -8.57 -5.59 -6.46
C ASP A 255 -8.20 -5.01 -7.82
N ARG A 256 -6.99 -4.42 -7.96
CA ARG A 256 -6.63 -3.63 -9.14
C ARG A 256 -5.28 -3.95 -9.75
N ILE A 257 -5.23 -3.73 -11.06
CA ILE A 257 -4.03 -3.78 -11.90
C ILE A 257 -3.79 -2.37 -12.43
N VAL A 258 -2.58 -1.87 -12.29
CA VAL A 258 -2.18 -0.55 -12.84
C VAL A 258 -0.98 -0.76 -13.77
N VAL A 259 -1.11 -0.32 -15.02
CA VAL A 259 -0.01 -0.40 -16.00
C VAL A 259 0.14 0.90 -16.78
N ASP A 260 1.38 1.27 -17.05
CA ASP A 260 1.71 2.24 -18.09
C ASP A 260 1.52 1.57 -19.46
N ALA A 261 0.71 2.19 -20.31
CA ALA A 261 0.28 1.67 -21.58
C ALA A 261 1.00 2.35 -22.74
N TYR A 262 1.45 1.54 -23.68
CA TYR A 262 2.23 1.97 -24.83
C TYR A 262 1.51 1.64 -26.14
N LEU A 263 1.50 2.62 -27.05
CA LEU A 263 1.11 2.47 -28.44
C LEU A 263 2.35 2.18 -29.28
N THR A 264 2.22 1.32 -30.31
CA THR A 264 3.34 0.99 -31.21
C THR A 264 2.96 1.09 -32.67
N ASP A 265 3.89 1.57 -33.50
CA ASP A 265 3.76 1.60 -34.96
C ASP A 265 5.11 1.38 -35.67
N GLY A 266 5.12 1.55 -36.99
CA GLY A 266 6.33 1.65 -37.82
C GLY A 266 6.85 0.35 -38.43
N ALA A 267 6.76 -0.77 -37.71
CA ALA A 267 7.25 -2.06 -38.21
C ALA A 267 6.32 -2.73 -39.25
N MET A 268 6.89 -3.60 -40.10
CA MET A 268 6.17 -4.37 -41.12
C MET A 268 6.14 -5.87 -40.80
N TYR A 269 5.14 -6.59 -41.32
CA TYR A 269 5.01 -8.04 -41.16
C TYR A 269 6.01 -8.83 -42.03
N GLY A 270 6.45 -9.99 -41.54
CA GLY A 270 7.23 -10.97 -42.32
C GLY A 270 8.72 -10.65 -42.44
N GLU A 271 9.33 -10.96 -43.58
CA GLU A 271 10.78 -10.73 -43.82
C GLU A 271 11.18 -9.25 -43.76
N ALA A 272 10.22 -8.34 -43.91
CA ALA A 272 10.43 -6.90 -43.78
C ALA A 272 10.38 -6.40 -42.32
N PHE A 273 10.19 -7.27 -41.34
CA PHE A 273 10.21 -6.90 -39.93
C PHE A 273 11.60 -6.44 -39.50
N ASP A 274 11.70 -5.17 -39.09
CA ASP A 274 12.89 -4.58 -38.49
C ASP A 274 12.55 -4.10 -37.07
N PRO A 275 13.17 -4.66 -36.01
CA PRO A 275 12.90 -4.23 -34.64
C PRO A 275 13.29 -2.76 -34.38
N LEU A 276 14.20 -2.18 -35.17
CA LEU A 276 14.59 -0.77 -35.07
C LEU A 276 13.55 0.18 -35.68
N ALA A 277 12.62 -0.35 -36.48
CA ALA A 277 11.51 0.42 -37.02
C ALA A 277 10.30 0.46 -36.07
N VAL A 278 10.34 -0.24 -34.93
CA VAL A 278 9.25 -0.23 -33.94
C VAL A 278 9.34 1.02 -33.07
N ASN A 279 8.41 1.95 -33.28
CA ASN A 279 8.24 3.08 -32.37
C ASN A 279 7.36 2.66 -31.18
N ARG A 280 7.67 3.19 -30.00
CA ARG A 280 6.90 2.97 -28.76
C ARG A 280 6.57 4.32 -28.16
N TYR A 281 5.29 4.61 -28.05
CA TYR A 281 4.78 5.86 -27.52
C TYR A 281 4.07 5.59 -26.20
N HIS A 282 4.49 6.28 -25.14
CA HIS A 282 3.82 6.16 -23.84
C HIS A 282 2.47 6.87 -23.89
N TRP A 283 1.40 6.09 -24.11
CA TRP A 283 0.06 6.61 -24.38
C TRP A 283 -0.63 7.14 -23.12
N GLY A 284 -0.49 6.45 -21.98
CA GLY A 284 -1.23 6.76 -20.77
C GLY A 284 -1.21 5.63 -19.75
N THR A 285 -2.10 5.72 -18.77
CA THR A 285 -2.27 4.72 -17.72
C THR A 285 -3.56 3.94 -17.95
N LEU A 286 -3.48 2.61 -17.80
CA LEU A 286 -4.65 1.72 -17.73
C LEU A 286 -4.76 1.18 -16.31
N THR A 287 -5.94 1.34 -15.71
CA THR A 287 -6.28 0.77 -14.41
C THR A 287 -7.46 -0.19 -14.58
N LEU A 288 -7.28 -1.46 -14.21
CA LEU A 288 -8.37 -2.43 -14.18
C LEU A 288 -8.72 -2.72 -12.73
N VAL A 289 -10.00 -2.67 -12.40
CA VAL A 289 -10.53 -3.00 -11.07
C VAL A 289 -11.52 -4.13 -11.22
N PHE A 290 -11.40 -5.16 -10.39
CA PHE A 290 -12.24 -6.36 -10.47
C PHE A 290 -13.15 -6.43 -9.25
N GLU A 291 -14.45 -6.55 -9.49
CA GLU A 291 -15.43 -6.75 -8.41
C GLU A 291 -15.74 -8.23 -8.19
N THR A 292 -15.57 -9.07 -9.23
CA THR A 292 -15.76 -10.52 -9.14
C THR A 292 -14.89 -11.24 -10.18
N CYS A 293 -14.92 -12.57 -10.21
CA CYS A 293 -14.34 -13.38 -11.28
C CYS A 293 -14.89 -13.10 -12.69
N TYR A 294 -16.01 -12.39 -12.80
CA TYR A 294 -16.74 -12.16 -14.05
C TYR A 294 -17.01 -10.70 -14.37
N ARG A 295 -16.79 -9.79 -13.41
CA ARG A 295 -17.11 -8.36 -13.52
C ARG A 295 -15.94 -7.51 -13.05
N GLY A 296 -15.66 -6.48 -13.83
CA GLY A 296 -14.67 -5.47 -13.53
C GLY A 296 -15.00 -4.16 -14.23
N ARG A 297 -14.07 -3.22 -14.18
CA ARG A 297 -14.04 -2.03 -15.04
C ARG A 297 -12.59 -1.69 -15.42
N ALA A 298 -12.42 -1.09 -16.58
CA ALA A 298 -11.18 -0.44 -16.99
C ALA A 298 -11.35 1.08 -16.91
N GLU A 299 -10.34 1.76 -16.38
CA GLU A 299 -10.19 3.20 -16.38
C GLU A 299 -8.99 3.54 -17.24
N LEU A 300 -9.20 4.42 -18.21
CA LEU A 300 -8.25 4.79 -19.24
C LEU A 300 -7.92 6.26 -19.08
N LEU A 301 -6.63 6.57 -18.88
CA LEU A 301 -6.15 7.92 -18.70
C LEU A 301 -5.03 8.24 -19.70
N PRO A 302 -5.33 8.87 -20.84
CA PRO A 302 -4.33 9.32 -21.80
C PRO A 302 -3.42 10.40 -21.18
N ARG A 303 -2.15 10.44 -21.59
CA ARG A 303 -1.26 11.55 -21.23
C ARG A 303 -1.73 12.86 -21.86
N PRO A 304 -1.37 14.03 -21.29
CA PRO A 304 -1.76 15.34 -21.84
C PRO A 304 -1.45 15.55 -23.32
N GLU A 305 -0.40 14.91 -23.83
CA GLU A 305 -0.01 14.94 -25.24
C GLU A 305 -1.02 14.22 -26.17
N TYR A 306 -1.79 13.26 -25.65
CA TYR A 306 -2.84 12.52 -26.35
C TYR A 306 -4.26 13.02 -26.02
N ALA A 307 -4.42 13.94 -25.08
CA ALA A 307 -5.72 14.36 -24.55
C ALA A 307 -6.62 15.09 -25.57
N LEU A 308 -6.07 15.54 -26.71
CA LEU A 308 -6.84 16.11 -27.82
C LEU A 308 -7.47 15.05 -28.72
N GLU A 309 -6.93 13.83 -28.71
CA GLU A 309 -7.35 12.71 -29.55
C GLU A 309 -8.12 11.67 -28.74
N PHE A 310 -7.72 11.45 -27.49
CA PHE A 310 -8.30 10.45 -26.62
C PHE A 310 -8.81 11.11 -25.33
N GLU A 311 -10.07 10.86 -25.01
CA GLU A 311 -10.67 11.28 -23.74
C GLU A 311 -10.45 10.20 -22.68
N ALA A 312 -10.32 10.62 -21.42
CA ALA A 312 -10.34 9.68 -20.30
C ALA A 312 -11.71 8.97 -20.24
N MET A 313 -11.69 7.66 -20.00
CA MET A 313 -12.89 6.84 -20.11
C MET A 313 -12.89 5.73 -19.06
N THR A 314 -14.09 5.40 -18.56
CA THR A 314 -14.33 4.19 -17.76
C THR A 314 -15.22 3.23 -18.54
N ILE A 315 -14.78 1.98 -18.67
CA ILE A 315 -15.45 0.92 -19.42
C ILE A 315 -15.79 -0.22 -18.46
N PRO A 316 -17.09 -0.51 -18.19
CA PRO A 316 -17.49 -1.72 -17.49
C PRO A 316 -17.05 -2.97 -18.27
N LEU A 317 -16.56 -4.00 -17.58
CA LEU A 317 -16.04 -5.22 -18.17
C LEU A 317 -16.82 -6.45 -17.68
N THR A 318 -17.03 -7.39 -18.60
CA THR A 318 -17.44 -8.77 -18.34
C THR A 318 -16.35 -9.71 -18.83
N ARG A 319 -16.23 -10.87 -18.18
CA ARG A 319 -15.31 -11.91 -18.64
C ARG A 319 -15.91 -12.68 -19.81
N LEU A 320 -15.09 -13.00 -20.81
CA LEU A 320 -15.55 -13.73 -22.01
C LEU A 320 -15.75 -15.23 -21.76
N ILE A 321 -14.91 -15.83 -20.91
CA ILE A 321 -14.85 -17.28 -20.68
C ILE A 321 -14.74 -17.54 -19.19
N ASP A 322 -15.35 -18.64 -18.74
CA ASP A 322 -15.23 -19.11 -17.36
C ASP A 322 -13.77 -19.43 -16.99
N PRO A 323 -13.26 -18.90 -15.85
CA PRO A 323 -11.94 -19.24 -15.35
C PRO A 323 -11.81 -20.71 -14.98
N ILE A 324 -10.63 -21.29 -15.25
CA ILE A 324 -10.24 -22.60 -14.69
C ILE A 324 -10.10 -22.52 -13.15
N ALA A 325 -9.61 -21.40 -12.64
CA ALA A 325 -9.52 -21.10 -11.22
C ALA A 325 -9.69 -19.60 -11.01
N CYS A 326 -10.57 -19.19 -10.10
CA CYS A 326 -10.73 -17.83 -9.60
C CYS A 326 -11.56 -17.90 -8.32
N GLU A 327 -10.97 -17.57 -7.18
CA GLU A 327 -11.65 -17.58 -5.89
C GLU A 327 -12.04 -16.15 -5.53
N GLY A 328 -13.35 -15.89 -5.36
CA GLY A 328 -13.86 -14.54 -5.06
C GLY A 328 -15.22 -14.18 -5.67
N GLY A 329 -15.87 -15.08 -6.40
CA GLY A 329 -17.25 -14.88 -6.87
C GLY A 329 -18.01 -16.19 -6.89
N GLN A 330 -19.26 -16.20 -6.41
CA GLN A 330 -20.12 -17.38 -6.40
C GLN A 330 -20.07 -18.11 -7.75
N THR A 331 -19.75 -19.40 -7.71
CA THR A 331 -19.92 -20.31 -8.84
C THR A 331 -21.42 -20.39 -9.15
N THR A 332 -21.91 -19.61 -10.11
CA THR A 332 -23.15 -19.97 -10.80
C THR A 332 -22.76 -20.98 -11.86
N SER A 333 -23.05 -22.26 -11.58
CA SER A 333 -23.05 -23.31 -12.58
C SER A 333 -23.93 -22.88 -13.76
N ILE A 334 -23.34 -22.81 -14.95
CA ILE A 334 -24.08 -22.69 -16.20
C ILE A 334 -24.62 -24.08 -16.53
N GLU A 335 -25.95 -24.26 -16.44
CA GLU A 335 -26.68 -25.28 -17.20
C GLU A 335 -26.90 -24.83 -18.64
#